data_AF-A0A537NR04-F1
#
_entry.id   AF-A0A537NR04-F1
#
_cell.length_a   1.000
_cell.length_b   1.000
_cell.length_c   1.000
_cell.angle_alpha   90.00
_cell.angle_beta   90.00
_cell.angle_gamma   90.00
#
_symmetry.space_group_name_H-M   'P 1'
#
loop_
_entity.id
_entity.type
_entity.pdbx_description
1 polymer ?
#
loop_
_entity_poly.entity_id
_entity_poly.type
_entity_poly.pdbx_seq_one_letter_code
_entity_poly.pdbx_strand_id
1 'polypeptide(L)'
;MIDWLIRGPEIATCNCAYGCPCQFNALPTQGNCKASVAMRIDKGHFGEVKLDGLHWAEIFAWPGPIHEGHGEAQPIIDQRASPEQRNALLTIMSGQESMPGATYFQVFSSMIEKFHEPLFKPITFTADVENATGHFKVDGVVDSKAEPIRNPVTGEPHHAKLSLRKGFEFLAAEFGSSTTKTQGKIALDWSGRHAHLTMINITGQGIVH
;
A
#
# COMPACT_ATOMS: atom_id res chain seq x y z
N MET A 1 4.76 -14.58 18.87
CA MET A 1 4.40 -14.07 17.55
C MET A 1 4.47 -15.22 16.57
N ILE A 2 3.46 -15.36 15.72
CA ILE A 2 3.49 -16.30 14.60
C ILE A 2 4.55 -15.82 13.60
N ASP A 3 5.36 -16.75 13.11
CA ASP A 3 6.34 -16.44 12.06
C ASP A 3 5.62 -16.19 10.74
N TRP A 4 5.87 -15.05 10.10
CA TRP A 4 5.26 -14.70 8.83
C TRP A 4 6.18 -13.83 7.99
N LEU A 5 6.04 -13.94 6.68
CA LEU A 5 6.75 -13.14 5.69
C LEU A 5 5.84 -12.86 4.51
N ILE A 6 5.90 -11.65 3.95
CA ILE A 6 5.39 -11.36 2.61
C ILE A 6 6.45 -10.64 1.79
N ARG A 7 6.60 -11.07 0.54
CA ARG A 7 7.54 -10.52 -0.43
C ARG A 7 6.90 -10.42 -1.81
N GLY A 8 7.12 -9.31 -2.48
CA GLY A 8 6.62 -9.06 -3.83
C GLY A 8 6.44 -7.56 -4.13
N PRO A 9 5.97 -7.21 -5.33
CA PRO A 9 5.75 -5.83 -5.71
C PRO A 9 4.51 -5.25 -5.02
N GLU A 10 4.64 -4.00 -4.59
CA GLU A 10 3.56 -3.18 -4.06
C GLU A 10 3.45 -1.88 -4.86
N ILE A 11 2.22 -1.40 -5.03
CA ILE A 11 1.90 -0.08 -5.57
C ILE A 11 1.15 0.67 -4.49
N ALA A 12 1.68 1.81 -4.08
CA ALA A 12 0.99 2.77 -3.23
C ALA A 12 0.67 4.03 -4.02
N THR A 13 -0.55 4.52 -3.87
CA THR A 13 -1.02 5.78 -4.46
C THR A 13 -1.56 6.67 -3.36
N CYS A 14 -1.25 7.96 -3.38
CA CYS A 14 -1.83 8.90 -2.42
C CYS A 14 -2.13 10.26 -3.06
N ASN A 15 -3.02 11.01 -2.41
CA ASN A 15 -3.50 12.31 -2.88
C ASN A 15 -2.45 13.42 -2.84
N CYS A 16 -1.24 13.17 -2.31
CA CYS A 16 -0.21 14.19 -2.21
C CYS A 16 0.41 14.55 -3.57
N ALA A 17 1.11 15.69 -3.61
CA ALA A 17 2.06 15.96 -4.68
C ALA A 17 3.15 14.87 -4.73
N TYR A 18 3.83 14.77 -5.88
CA TYR A 18 4.91 13.81 -6.08
C TYR A 18 5.94 13.88 -4.95
N GLY A 19 6.42 12.71 -4.54
CA GLY A 19 7.32 12.56 -3.40
C GLY A 19 6.65 12.01 -2.13
N CYS A 20 5.37 12.28 -1.91
CA CYS A 20 4.70 12.17 -0.59
C CYS A 20 5.61 12.62 0.56
N PRO A 21 5.51 13.88 1.02
CA PRO A 21 6.35 14.38 2.10
C PRO A 21 6.32 13.54 3.38
N CYS A 22 5.27 12.70 3.55
CA CYS A 22 5.18 11.68 4.58
C CYS A 22 6.42 10.76 4.66
N GLN A 23 7.04 10.42 3.53
CA GLN A 23 8.26 9.61 3.45
C GLN A 23 9.52 10.33 3.95
N PHE A 24 9.39 11.64 4.21
CA PHE A 24 10.46 12.53 4.65
C PHE A 24 10.16 13.17 6.03
N ASN A 25 9.24 12.58 6.80
CA ASN A 25 8.75 13.12 8.07
C ASN A 25 8.11 14.52 7.96
N ALA A 26 7.50 14.83 6.81
CA ALA A 26 6.80 16.08 6.56
C ALA A 26 5.29 15.86 6.37
N LEU A 27 4.53 16.95 6.53
CA LEU A 27 3.06 16.92 6.50
C LEU A 27 2.50 16.60 5.11
N PRO A 28 1.30 15.99 5.02
CA PRO A 28 0.66 15.75 3.73
C PRO A 28 0.33 17.06 3.01
N THR A 29 0.51 17.08 1.70
CA THR A 29 0.37 18.32 0.90
C THR A 29 -1.06 18.84 0.75
N GLN A 30 -2.06 18.05 1.13
CA GLN A 30 -3.48 18.40 1.02
C GLN A 30 -4.14 18.61 2.40
N GLY A 31 -3.34 18.64 3.47
CA GLY A 31 -3.84 18.75 4.85
C GLY A 31 -4.48 17.47 5.41
N ASN A 32 -4.78 16.49 4.56
CA ASN A 32 -5.30 15.16 4.91
C ASN A 32 -4.50 14.07 4.19
N CYS A 33 -4.65 12.81 4.62
CA CYS A 33 -4.01 11.67 3.97
C CYS A 33 -5.05 10.71 3.41
N LYS A 34 -5.02 10.49 2.09
CA LYS A 34 -5.83 9.46 1.45
C LYS A 34 -4.98 8.62 0.54
N ALA A 35 -5.13 7.30 0.61
CA ALA A 35 -4.29 6.38 -0.13
C ALA A 35 -5.05 5.13 -0.58
N SER A 36 -4.57 4.52 -1.66
CA SER A 36 -4.88 3.13 -1.97
C SER A 36 -3.60 2.38 -2.29
N VAL A 37 -3.47 1.20 -1.69
CA VAL A 37 -2.27 0.36 -1.74
C VAL A 37 -2.68 -1.04 -2.15
N ALA A 38 -1.87 -1.69 -2.97
CA ALA A 38 -2.06 -3.11 -3.28
C ALA A 38 -0.72 -3.80 -3.49
N MET A 39 -0.68 -5.09 -3.17
CA MET A 39 0.50 -5.93 -3.31
C MET A 39 0.13 -7.26 -3.96
N ARG A 40 1.06 -7.78 -4.77
CA ARG A 40 1.11 -9.20 -5.13
C ARG A 40 2.13 -9.90 -4.27
N ILE A 41 1.73 -10.98 -3.60
CA ILE A 41 2.64 -11.81 -2.81
C ILE A 41 3.30 -12.82 -3.75
N ASP A 42 4.56 -12.59 -4.12
CA ASP A 42 5.35 -13.54 -4.90
C ASP A 42 5.84 -14.71 -4.01
N LYS A 43 6.18 -14.39 -2.76
CA LYS A 43 6.55 -15.34 -1.71
C LYS A 43 5.97 -14.91 -0.37
N GLY A 44 5.31 -15.81 0.33
CA GLY A 44 4.88 -15.53 1.70
C GLY A 44 4.23 -16.68 2.45
N HIS A 45 4.25 -16.57 3.76
CA HIS A 45 3.66 -17.53 4.70
C HIS A 45 3.18 -16.83 5.97
N PHE A 46 2.31 -17.52 6.71
CA PHE A 46 1.89 -17.18 8.06
C PHE A 46 1.77 -18.48 8.87
N GLY A 47 2.78 -18.79 9.67
CA GLY A 47 3.03 -20.14 10.17
C GLY A 47 3.09 -21.13 9.01
N GLU A 48 2.24 -22.15 9.04
CA GLU A 48 2.15 -23.16 7.97
C GLU A 48 1.28 -22.73 6.77
N VAL A 49 0.58 -21.59 6.85
CA VAL A 49 -0.32 -21.12 5.79
C VAL A 49 0.48 -20.43 4.68
N LYS A 50 0.46 -20.98 3.47
CA LYS A 50 1.09 -20.35 2.29
C LYS A 50 0.25 -19.21 1.75
N LEU A 51 0.91 -18.11 1.37
CA LEU A 51 0.29 -16.90 0.82
C LEU A 51 0.73 -16.57 -0.62
N ASP A 52 1.66 -17.35 -1.19
CA ASP A 52 2.15 -17.21 -2.57
C ASP A 52 0.99 -17.06 -3.59
N GLY A 53 1.14 -16.08 -4.48
CA GLY A 53 0.23 -15.82 -5.59
C GLY A 53 -1.06 -15.07 -5.23
N LEU A 54 -1.31 -14.80 -3.95
CA LEU A 54 -2.43 -13.98 -3.51
C LEU A 54 -2.12 -12.48 -3.66
N HIS A 55 -3.19 -11.70 -3.69
CA HIS A 55 -3.13 -10.24 -3.61
C HIS A 55 -3.89 -9.75 -2.38
N TRP A 56 -3.49 -8.59 -1.90
CA TRP A 56 -4.29 -7.79 -1.00
C TRP A 56 -4.26 -6.34 -1.46
N ALA A 57 -5.28 -5.59 -1.08
CA ALA A 57 -5.36 -4.16 -1.28
C ALA A 57 -5.99 -3.51 -0.05
N GLU A 58 -5.68 -2.24 0.15
CA GLU A 58 -6.23 -1.46 1.23
C GLU A 58 -6.47 -0.01 0.77
N ILE A 59 -7.56 0.56 1.23
CA ILE A 59 -7.90 1.96 0.98
C ILE A 59 -7.94 2.65 2.33
N PHE A 60 -7.28 3.80 2.42
CA PHE A 60 -7.17 4.57 3.65
C PHE A 60 -7.66 6.00 3.50
N ALA A 61 -8.20 6.54 4.58
CA ALA A 61 -8.41 7.98 4.74
C ALA A 61 -8.18 8.41 6.19
N TRP A 62 -7.39 9.46 6.36
CA TRP A 62 -7.23 10.23 7.59
C TRP A 62 -7.68 11.67 7.33
N PRO A 63 -8.39 12.32 8.27
CA PRO A 63 -8.80 13.71 8.14
C PRO A 63 -7.62 14.69 8.20
N GLY A 64 -6.51 14.26 8.79
CA GLY A 64 -5.27 15.01 8.97
C GLY A 64 -4.03 14.20 8.62
N PRO A 65 -2.84 14.58 9.15
CA PRO A 65 -1.67 13.74 9.20
C PRO A 65 -1.94 12.39 9.89
N ILE A 66 -1.33 11.30 9.41
CA ILE A 66 -1.57 9.93 9.92
C ILE A 66 -1.38 9.85 11.45
N HIS A 67 -0.36 10.51 11.99
CA HIS A 67 -0.02 10.45 13.41
C HIS A 67 -1.01 11.16 14.34
N GLU A 68 -1.96 11.93 13.79
CA GLU A 68 -3.06 12.52 14.56
C GLU A 68 -4.24 11.56 14.73
N GLY A 69 -4.19 10.36 14.14
CA GLY A 69 -5.22 9.34 14.28
C GLY A 69 -6.49 9.65 13.49
N HIS A 70 -7.63 9.09 13.94
CA HIS A 70 -8.93 9.23 13.28
C HIS A 70 -9.01 8.63 11.87
N GLY A 71 -8.17 7.64 11.58
CA GLY A 71 -8.15 6.95 10.29
C GLY A 71 -9.35 6.03 10.09
N GLU A 72 -9.70 5.81 8.84
CA GLU A 72 -10.51 4.69 8.41
C GLU A 72 -9.82 3.87 7.32
N ALA A 73 -10.06 2.56 7.33
CA ALA A 73 -9.46 1.62 6.39
C ALA A 73 -10.48 0.62 5.83
N GLN A 74 -10.34 0.30 4.54
CA GLN A 74 -11.09 -0.75 3.86
C GLN A 74 -10.14 -1.84 3.39
N PRO A 75 -10.02 -2.95 4.14
CA PRO A 75 -9.25 -4.12 3.72
C PRO A 75 -9.94 -4.84 2.57
N ILE A 76 -9.15 -5.31 1.61
CA ILE A 76 -9.60 -6.08 0.46
C ILE A 76 -8.63 -7.24 0.25
N ILE A 77 -9.14 -8.46 0.24
CA ILE A 77 -8.35 -9.67 0.02
C ILE A 77 -8.84 -10.35 -1.25
N ASP A 78 -7.90 -10.91 -2.00
CA ASP A 78 -8.19 -11.68 -3.20
C ASP A 78 -9.20 -12.80 -2.90
N GLN A 79 -10.28 -12.86 -3.68
CA GLN A 79 -11.34 -13.87 -3.52
C GLN A 79 -10.82 -15.32 -3.54
N ARG A 80 -9.67 -15.56 -4.20
CA ARG A 80 -9.02 -16.87 -4.31
C ARG A 80 -8.49 -17.38 -2.96
N ALA A 81 -8.33 -16.50 -1.97
CA ALA A 81 -7.85 -16.86 -0.64
C ALA A 81 -8.86 -17.78 0.08
N SER A 82 -8.34 -18.88 0.65
CA SER A 82 -9.09 -19.75 1.57
C SER A 82 -9.44 -19.02 2.88
N PRO A 83 -10.35 -19.55 3.71
CA PRO A 83 -10.65 -18.98 5.02
C PRO A 83 -9.40 -18.75 5.89
N GLU A 84 -8.47 -19.71 5.91
CA GLU A 84 -7.21 -19.64 6.66
C GLU A 84 -6.29 -18.54 6.12
N GLN A 85 -6.18 -18.43 4.79
CA GLN A 85 -5.40 -17.38 4.12
C GLN A 85 -6.00 -15.99 4.35
N ARG A 86 -7.33 -15.86 4.34
CA ARG A 86 -8.02 -14.61 4.65
C ARG A 86 -7.74 -14.18 6.07
N ASN A 87 -7.84 -15.09 7.03
CA ASN A 87 -7.51 -14.81 8.42
C ASN A 87 -6.05 -14.38 8.57
N ALA A 88 -5.11 -15.14 7.97
CA ALA A 88 -3.69 -14.79 7.98
C ALA A 88 -3.41 -13.38 7.43
N LEU A 89 -3.98 -13.05 6.27
CA LEU A 89 -3.79 -11.73 5.65
C LEU A 89 -4.41 -10.60 6.50
N LEU A 90 -5.60 -10.79 7.06
CA LEU A 90 -6.22 -9.79 7.95
C LEU A 90 -5.41 -9.59 9.24
N THR A 91 -4.85 -10.67 9.80
CA THR A 91 -3.95 -10.58 10.95
C THR A 91 -2.70 -9.77 10.61
N ILE A 92 -2.05 -10.03 9.47
CA ILE A 92 -0.88 -9.25 9.02
C ILE A 92 -1.26 -7.78 8.78
N MET A 93 -2.32 -7.52 8.01
CA MET A 93 -2.75 -6.17 7.62
C MET A 93 -3.18 -5.32 8.82
N SER A 94 -3.77 -5.94 9.85
CA SER A 94 -4.10 -5.25 11.10
C SER A 94 -2.88 -4.99 11.99
N GLY A 95 -1.69 -5.40 11.58
CA GLY A 95 -0.45 -5.27 12.35
C GLY A 95 -0.38 -6.20 13.55
N GLN A 96 -1.32 -7.14 13.68
CA GLN A 96 -1.19 -8.23 14.64
C GLN A 96 0.02 -9.10 14.26
N GLU A 97 0.56 -9.82 15.24
CA GLU A 97 1.78 -10.64 15.04
C GLU A 97 3.00 -9.83 14.54
N SER A 98 3.01 -8.51 14.77
CA SER A 98 4.15 -7.62 14.51
C SER A 98 4.66 -6.99 15.79
N MET A 99 5.97 -6.72 15.85
CA MET A 99 6.55 -5.86 16.88
C MET A 99 6.02 -4.43 16.74
N PRO A 100 5.76 -3.71 17.85
CA PRO A 100 5.35 -2.32 17.80
C PRO A 100 6.32 -1.45 16.98
N GLY A 101 5.79 -0.73 15.99
CA GLY A 101 6.54 0.15 15.10
C GLY A 101 7.42 -0.54 14.06
N ALA A 102 7.42 -1.88 13.99
CA ALA A 102 8.31 -2.61 13.08
C ALA A 102 7.82 -2.62 11.63
N THR A 103 6.49 -2.57 11.43
CA THR A 103 5.86 -2.63 10.10
C THR A 103 4.92 -1.45 9.91
N TYR A 104 4.77 -0.99 8.66
CA TYR A 104 3.78 0.03 8.33
C TYR A 104 2.35 -0.41 8.65
N PHE A 105 2.02 -1.70 8.55
CA PHE A 105 0.73 -2.24 9.01
C PHE A 105 0.45 -1.92 10.48
N GLN A 106 1.42 -2.18 11.37
CA GLN A 106 1.25 -1.94 12.80
C GLN A 106 1.17 -0.44 13.12
N VAL A 107 1.99 0.37 12.44
CA VAL A 107 1.97 1.83 12.59
C VAL A 107 0.62 2.40 12.14
N PHE A 108 0.12 2.00 10.98
CA PHE A 108 -1.14 2.51 10.43
C PHE A 108 -2.35 1.99 11.21
N SER A 109 -2.37 0.71 11.61
CA SER A 109 -3.49 0.15 12.38
C SER A 109 -3.64 0.82 13.75
N SER A 110 -2.54 1.25 14.36
CA SER A 110 -2.55 2.03 15.60
C SER A 110 -3.16 3.43 15.45
N MET A 111 -3.30 3.91 14.21
CA MET A 111 -3.82 5.24 13.85
C MET A 111 -5.21 5.17 13.18
N ILE A 112 -5.82 3.99 13.09
CA ILE A 112 -7.15 3.77 12.51
C ILE A 112 -8.17 3.56 13.63
N GLU A 113 -9.25 4.33 13.59
CA GLU A 113 -10.38 4.18 14.51
C GLU A 113 -11.50 3.33 13.91
N LYS A 114 -11.58 3.28 12.58
CA LYS A 114 -12.67 2.62 11.87
C LYS A 114 -12.17 1.68 10.79
N PHE A 115 -12.27 0.39 11.07
CA PHE A 115 -12.12 -0.66 10.06
C PHE A 115 -13.48 -0.96 9.44
N HIS A 116 -13.59 -0.81 8.12
CA HIS A 116 -14.75 -1.29 7.38
C HIS A 116 -14.66 -2.82 7.22
N GLU A 117 -15.81 -3.47 7.06
CA GLU A 117 -15.88 -4.92 6.82
C GLU A 117 -14.98 -5.32 5.64
N PRO A 118 -14.08 -6.31 5.80
CA PRO A 118 -13.21 -6.75 4.72
C PRO A 118 -13.98 -7.20 3.48
N LEU A 119 -13.46 -6.86 2.31
CA LEU A 119 -14.01 -7.32 1.04
C LEU A 119 -13.19 -8.49 0.50
N PHE A 120 -13.87 -9.54 0.04
CA PHE A 120 -13.25 -10.66 -0.66
C PHE A 120 -13.65 -10.60 -2.13
N LYS A 121 -12.79 -10.04 -2.98
CA LYS A 121 -13.10 -9.74 -4.38
C LYS A 121 -11.93 -10.09 -5.31
N PRO A 122 -12.16 -10.29 -6.63
CA PRO A 122 -11.05 -10.41 -7.58
C PRO A 122 -10.20 -9.14 -7.56
N ILE A 123 -8.89 -9.31 -7.49
CA ILE A 123 -7.91 -8.23 -7.59
C ILE A 123 -7.06 -8.50 -8.83
N THR A 124 -7.10 -7.61 -9.82
CA THR A 124 -6.12 -7.62 -10.91
C THR A 124 -4.96 -6.73 -10.52
N PHE A 125 -3.73 -7.20 -10.71
CA PHE A 125 -2.53 -6.47 -10.32
C PHE A 125 -1.42 -6.68 -11.36
N THR A 126 -0.80 -5.58 -11.78
CA THR A 126 0.40 -5.57 -12.61
C THR A 126 1.34 -4.48 -12.12
N ALA A 127 2.63 -4.78 -12.05
CA ALA A 127 3.65 -3.82 -11.64
C ALA A 127 4.95 -4.12 -12.37
N ASP A 128 5.54 -3.06 -12.93
CA ASP A 128 6.94 -2.97 -13.33
C ASP A 128 7.53 -1.83 -12.49
N VAL A 129 8.18 -2.26 -11.40
CA VAL A 129 8.72 -1.36 -10.37
C VAL A 129 9.79 -0.45 -10.97
N GLU A 130 10.71 -1.01 -11.78
CA GLU A 130 11.82 -0.27 -12.37
C GLU A 130 11.36 0.87 -13.28
N ASN A 131 10.28 0.63 -14.04
CA ASN A 131 9.70 1.65 -14.90
C ASN A 131 8.62 2.50 -14.21
N ALA A 132 8.38 2.34 -12.91
CA ALA A 132 7.32 3.04 -12.17
C ALA A 132 5.94 2.94 -12.83
N THR A 133 5.65 1.81 -13.48
CA THR A 133 4.36 1.55 -14.13
C THR A 133 3.63 0.44 -13.42
N GLY A 134 2.33 0.62 -13.17
CA GLY A 134 1.53 -0.41 -12.56
C GLY A 134 0.05 -0.10 -12.58
N HIS A 135 -0.75 -1.13 -12.33
CA HIS A 135 -2.20 -1.03 -12.26
C HIS A 135 -2.72 -2.07 -11.30
N PHE A 136 -3.55 -1.64 -10.35
CA PHE A 136 -4.40 -2.56 -9.62
C PHE A 136 -5.86 -2.12 -9.68
N LYS A 137 -6.75 -3.11 -9.73
CA LYS A 137 -8.19 -2.89 -9.86
C LYS A 137 -8.97 -3.95 -9.09
N VAL A 138 -10.03 -3.49 -8.44
CA VAL A 138 -11.06 -4.30 -7.79
C VAL A 138 -12.40 -3.77 -8.25
N ASP A 139 -13.16 -4.58 -9.00
CA ASP A 139 -14.38 -4.12 -9.67
C ASP A 139 -15.42 -3.58 -8.67
N GLY A 140 -15.87 -2.36 -8.95
CA GLY A 140 -16.80 -1.61 -8.10
C GLY A 140 -16.20 -1.16 -6.76
N VAL A 141 -14.86 -1.14 -6.62
CA VAL A 141 -14.19 -0.71 -5.37
C VAL A 141 -13.05 0.28 -5.65
N VAL A 142 -12.06 -0.09 -6.46
CA VAL A 142 -10.89 0.77 -6.75
C VAL A 142 -10.30 0.48 -8.13
N ASP A 143 -9.85 1.52 -8.80
CA ASP A 143 -9.03 1.48 -10.02
C ASP A 143 -7.88 2.48 -9.83
N SER A 144 -6.66 1.98 -9.69
CA SER A 144 -5.46 2.77 -9.38
C SER A 144 -4.33 2.43 -10.34
N LYS A 145 -3.91 3.43 -11.12
CA LYS A 145 -2.83 3.32 -12.09
C LYS A 145 -1.64 4.17 -11.65
N ALA A 146 -0.45 3.64 -11.84
CA ALA A 146 0.81 4.34 -11.67
C ALA A 146 1.55 4.39 -13.02
N GLU A 147 2.16 5.53 -13.30
CA GLU A 147 3.01 5.77 -14.46
C GLU A 147 4.20 6.66 -14.08
N PRO A 148 5.27 6.73 -14.88
CA PRO A 148 6.36 7.67 -14.64
C PRO A 148 5.86 9.11 -14.53
N ILE A 149 6.48 9.88 -13.64
CA ILE A 149 6.32 11.34 -13.64
C ILE A 149 6.77 11.86 -15.02
N ARG A 150 6.09 12.87 -15.56
CA ARG A 150 6.44 13.49 -16.84
C ARG A 150 7.20 14.79 -16.60
N ASN A 151 8.29 15.00 -17.33
CA ASN A 151 8.93 16.32 -17.37
C ASN A 151 7.94 17.33 -17.99
N PRO A 152 7.65 18.47 -17.34
CA PRO A 152 6.63 19.40 -17.82
C PRO A 152 7.03 20.17 -19.09
N VAL A 153 8.32 20.18 -19.44
CA VAL A 153 8.85 20.86 -20.64
C VAL A 153 8.93 19.90 -21.81
N THR A 154 9.45 18.69 -21.60
CA THR A 154 9.73 17.73 -22.69
C THR A 154 8.68 16.63 -22.85
N GLY A 155 7.87 16.35 -21.82
CA GLY A 155 6.94 15.21 -21.79
C GLY A 155 7.63 13.85 -21.58
N GLU A 156 8.96 13.82 -21.51
CA GLU A 156 9.72 12.59 -21.30
C GLU A 156 9.49 12.02 -19.88
N PRO A 157 9.56 10.68 -19.72
CA PRO A 157 9.58 10.05 -18.40
C PRO A 157 10.69 10.61 -17.51
N HIS A 158 10.32 10.96 -16.28
CA HIS A 158 11.20 11.37 -15.21
C HIS A 158 11.14 10.31 -14.11
N HIS A 159 12.21 9.52 -14.01
CA HIS A 159 12.35 8.50 -12.99
C HIS A 159 13.03 9.10 -11.75
N ALA A 160 12.40 8.95 -10.60
CA ALA A 160 12.92 9.37 -9.31
C ALA A 160 12.84 8.22 -8.32
N LYS A 161 13.92 7.99 -7.58
CA LYS A 161 14.02 6.90 -6.60
C LYS A 161 14.31 7.45 -5.23
N LEU A 162 13.61 6.94 -4.22
CA LEU A 162 13.93 7.18 -2.81
C LEU A 162 14.56 5.92 -2.21
N SER A 163 15.68 6.09 -1.49
CA SER A 163 16.32 5.04 -0.69
C SER A 163 16.36 5.44 0.78
N LEU A 164 15.75 4.63 1.64
CA LEU A 164 15.71 4.82 3.09
C LEU A 164 16.61 3.80 3.78
N ARG A 165 17.56 4.26 4.59
CA ARG A 165 18.48 3.37 5.34
C ARG A 165 17.76 2.53 6.39
N LYS A 166 16.68 3.08 6.96
CA LYS A 166 15.86 2.50 8.02
C LYS A 166 14.39 2.85 7.77
N GLY A 167 13.90 2.51 6.58
CA GLY A 167 12.48 2.68 6.28
C GLY A 167 11.63 1.69 7.07
N PHE A 168 10.40 2.07 7.36
CA PHE A 168 9.41 1.21 8.02
C PHE A 168 8.41 0.60 7.01
N GLU A 169 8.28 1.22 5.83
CA GLU A 169 7.47 0.75 4.70
C GLU A 169 8.35 0.05 3.65
N PHE A 170 9.38 0.73 3.14
CA PHE A 170 10.33 0.21 2.15
C PHE A 170 11.77 0.71 2.39
N LEU A 171 12.76 0.01 1.81
CA LEU A 171 14.15 0.48 1.73
C LEU A 171 14.45 1.25 0.45
N ALA A 172 13.76 0.93 -0.65
CA ALA A 172 13.86 1.64 -1.90
C ALA A 172 12.54 1.61 -2.66
N ALA A 173 12.14 2.72 -3.26
CA ALA A 173 10.93 2.81 -4.07
C ALA A 173 11.14 3.73 -5.27
N GLU A 174 10.56 3.35 -6.41
CA GLU A 174 10.47 4.18 -7.62
C GLU A 174 9.22 5.03 -7.54
N PHE A 175 9.35 6.33 -7.75
CA PHE A 175 8.27 7.30 -7.59
C PHE A 175 7.64 7.61 -8.94
N GLY A 176 6.31 7.67 -8.95
CA GLY A 176 5.48 7.86 -10.12
C GLY A 176 4.36 8.87 -9.90
N SER A 177 3.58 9.03 -10.96
CA SER A 177 2.29 9.71 -10.98
C SER A 177 1.17 8.68 -10.91
N SER A 178 0.10 8.96 -10.16
CA SER A 178 -1.07 8.12 -10.05
C SER A 178 -2.34 8.77 -10.56
N THR A 179 -3.21 7.92 -11.09
CA THR A 179 -4.64 8.19 -11.26
C THR A 179 -5.41 7.13 -10.49
N THR A 180 -6.23 7.56 -9.53
CA THR A 180 -6.95 6.66 -8.63
C THR A 180 -8.39 7.10 -8.50
N LYS A 181 -9.29 6.13 -8.58
CA LYS A 181 -10.71 6.32 -8.32
C LYS A 181 -11.25 5.16 -7.51
N THR A 182 -12.02 5.46 -6.46
CA THR A 182 -12.75 4.44 -5.69
C THR A 182 -14.26 4.58 -5.82
N GLN A 183 -14.94 3.48 -5.56
CA GLN A 183 -16.38 3.36 -5.44
C GLN A 183 -16.64 2.63 -4.12
N GLY A 184 -17.17 3.30 -3.10
CA GLY A 184 -17.34 2.65 -1.80
C GLY A 184 -17.37 3.63 -0.63
N LYS A 185 -17.01 3.10 0.55
CA LYS A 185 -17.09 3.85 1.80
C LYS A 185 -16.04 4.97 1.91
N ILE A 186 -14.86 4.74 1.35
CA ILE A 186 -13.77 5.72 1.32
C ILE A 186 -13.65 6.25 -0.10
N ALA A 187 -13.96 7.54 -0.30
CA ALA A 187 -13.94 8.20 -1.60
C ALA A 187 -12.57 8.81 -1.93
N LEU A 188 -11.97 8.28 -2.99
CA LEU A 188 -10.74 8.71 -3.64
C LEU A 188 -11.05 9.10 -5.08
N ASP A 189 -10.59 10.27 -5.51
CA ASP A 189 -10.68 10.71 -6.90
C ASP A 189 -9.55 11.70 -7.18
N TRP A 190 -8.55 11.26 -7.95
CA TRP A 190 -7.50 12.14 -8.43
C TRP A 190 -6.84 11.62 -9.71
N SER A 191 -6.16 12.55 -10.38
CA SER A 191 -5.24 12.31 -11.48
C SER A 191 -3.99 13.17 -11.24
N GLY A 192 -2.82 12.65 -11.58
CA GLY A 192 -1.57 13.41 -11.47
C GLY A 192 -1.06 13.59 -10.04
N ARG A 193 -1.21 12.59 -9.17
CA ARG A 193 -0.74 12.62 -7.76
C ARG A 193 0.32 11.57 -7.49
N HIS A 194 0.81 11.48 -6.26
CA HIS A 194 1.89 10.56 -5.94
C HIS A 194 1.50 9.09 -6.18
N ALA A 195 2.40 8.38 -6.84
CA ALA A 195 2.54 6.93 -6.72
C ALA A 195 3.95 6.63 -6.21
N HIS A 196 4.11 5.48 -5.56
CA HIS A 196 5.40 4.81 -5.54
C HIS A 196 5.20 3.30 -5.71
N LEU A 197 6.21 2.66 -6.29
CA LEU A 197 6.28 1.22 -6.47
C LEU A 197 7.53 0.71 -5.77
N THR A 198 7.40 -0.41 -5.08
CA THR A 198 8.49 -0.99 -4.29
C THR A 198 8.42 -2.51 -4.31
N MET A 199 9.58 -3.14 -4.08
CA MET A 199 9.66 -4.55 -3.77
C MET A 199 9.66 -4.72 -2.25
N ILE A 200 8.51 -5.12 -1.70
CA ILE A 200 8.37 -5.43 -0.29
C ILE A 200 9.05 -6.77 0.02
N ASN A 201 9.69 -6.85 1.18
CA ASN A 201 10.20 -8.07 1.81
C ASN A 201 10.17 -7.85 3.33
N ILE A 202 9.07 -8.24 3.99
CA ILE A 202 8.78 -7.82 5.37
C ILE A 202 8.28 -9.00 6.21
N THR A 203 8.63 -9.00 7.50
CA THR A 203 8.14 -9.92 8.53
C THR A 203 7.55 -9.17 9.71
N GLY A 204 7.06 -9.89 10.73
CA GLY A 204 6.63 -9.30 12.00
C GLY A 204 7.71 -8.51 12.76
N GLN A 205 8.98 -8.63 12.36
CA GLN A 205 10.11 -7.90 12.93
C GLN A 205 10.56 -6.70 12.07
N GLY A 206 9.88 -6.46 10.94
CA GLY A 206 10.15 -5.35 10.03
C GLY A 206 10.74 -5.79 8.69
N ILE A 207 11.38 -4.85 8.00
CA ILE A 207 11.91 -5.09 6.66
C ILE A 207 13.13 -6.01 6.72
N VAL A 208 13.17 -7.01 5.85
CA VAL A 208 14.28 -7.93 5.68
C VAL A 208 15.32 -7.31 4.73
N HIS A 209 16.55 -7.18 5.21
CA HIS A 209 17.70 -6.59 4.51
C HIS A 209 18.38 -7.54 3.53
#